data_AF-A0A4R4JFX0-F1
#
_entry.id   AF-A0A4R4JFX0-F1
#
_cell.length_a   1.000
_cell.length_b   1.000
_cell.length_c   1.000
_cell.angle_alpha   90.00
_cell.angle_beta   90.00
_cell.angle_gamma   90.00
#
_symmetry.space_group_name_H-M   'P 1'
#
loop_
_entity.id
_entity.type
_entity.pdbx_description
1 polymer ?
#
loop_
_entity_poly.entity_id
_entity_poly.type
_entity_poly.pdbx_seq_one_letter_code
_entity_poly.pdbx_strand_id
1 'polypeptide(L)' 'MNRQCETLKEYIDRHFGGNQSKFAQHMHVTPQQVAKWIAGNWIVVNDILYSPKRRIENAYRLRN' A
#
# COMPACT_ATOMS: atom_id res chain seq x y z
N MET A 1 5.17 -20.38 -4.55
CA MET A 1 5.39 -19.21 -3.67
C MET A 1 4.12 -18.38 -3.67
N ASN A 2 3.38 -18.37 -2.56
CA ASN A 2 2.19 -17.53 -2.43
C ASN A 2 2.63 -16.07 -2.40
N ARG A 3 2.30 -15.30 -3.45
CA ARG A 3 2.54 -13.86 -3.45
C ARG A 3 1.47 -13.22 -2.57
N GLN A 4 1.85 -12.78 -1.38
CA GLN A 4 0.96 -12.00 -0.53
C GLN A 4 1.01 -10.56 -1.03
N CYS A 5 -0.07 -10.12 -1.68
CA CYS A 5 -0.29 -8.72 -2.02
C CYS A 5 -1.42 -8.18 -1.15
N GLU A 6 -1.16 -7.07 -0.48
CA GLU A 6 -2.14 -6.42 0.37
C GLU A 6 -1.98 -4.90 0.30
N THR A 7 -3.03 -4.18 0.67
CA THR A 7 -2.94 -2.73 0.82
C THR A 7 -2.01 -2.40 1.99
N LEU A 8 -1.37 -1.24 1.95
CA LEU A 8 -0.56 -0.77 3.08
C LEU A 8 -1.37 -0.72 4.38
N LYS A 9 -2.66 -0.38 4.29
CA LYS A 9 -3.54 -0.35 5.46
C LYS A 9 -3.68 -1.73 6.10
N GLU A 10 -3.97 -2.77 5.30
CA GLU A 10 -4.09 -4.15 5.79
C GLU A 10 -2.79 -4.67 6.40
N TYR A 11 -1.65 -4.32 5.78
CA TYR A 11 -0.34 -4.67 6.31
C TYR A 11 -0.11 -4.02 7.69
N ILE A 12 -0.43 -2.74 7.85
CA ILE A 12 -0.33 -2.04 9.15
C ILE A 12 -1.30 -2.64 10.17
N ASP A 13 -2.53 -2.98 9.76
CA ASP A 13 -3.51 -3.61 10.64
C ASP A 13 -2.98 -4.96 11.17
N ARG A 14 -2.43 -5.81 10.29
CA ARG A 14 -1.92 -7.15 10.65
C ARG A 14 -0.62 -7.11 11.46
N HIS A 15 0.34 -6.28 11.08
CA HIS A 15 1.70 -6.32 11.64
C HIS A 15 1.95 -5.28 12.73
N PHE A 16 1.15 -4.21 12.77
CA PHE A 16 1.30 -3.09 13.71
C PHE A 16 0.03 -2.85 14.54
N GLY A 17 -0.98 -3.72 14.44
CA GLY A 17 -2.24 -3.60 15.18
C GLY A 17 -3.02 -2.34 14.80
N GLY A 18 -2.90 -1.89 13.55
CA GLY A 18 -3.53 -0.67 13.05
C GLY A 18 -2.82 0.62 13.47
N ASN A 19 -1.72 0.53 14.22
CA ASN A 19 -0.97 1.69 14.70
C ASN A 19 -0.05 2.26 13.61
N GLN A 20 -0.59 3.22 12.85
CA GLN A 20 0.15 3.92 11.79
C GLN A 20 1.39 4.66 12.31
N SER A 21 1.34 5.20 13.54
CA SER A 21 2.50 5.88 14.15
C SER A 21 3.64 4.91 14.45
N LYS A 22 3.32 3.71 14.92
CA LYS A 22 4.32 2.65 15.16
C LYS A 22 4.95 2.19 13.84
N PHE A 23 4.16 2.06 12.78
CA PHE A 23 4.67 1.78 11.45
C PHE A 23 5.57 2.92 10.93
N ALA A 24 5.16 4.17 11.09
CA ALA A 24 5.95 5.34 10.69
C ALA A 24 7.32 5.38 11.38
N GLN A 25 7.36 5.10 12.69
CA GLN A 25 8.59 4.99 13.47
C GLN A 25 9.49 3.86 12.95
N HIS A 26 8.91 2.68 12.69
CA HIS A 26 9.64 1.54 12.14
C HIS A 26 10.26 1.82 10.76
N MET A 27 9.56 2.59 9.93
CA MET A 27 10.02 2.98 8.59
C MET A 27 10.87 4.26 8.57
N HIS A 28 11.11 4.89 9.72
CA HIS A 28 11.81 6.17 9.85
C HIS A 28 11.21 7.30 8.98
N VAL A 29 9.87 7.35 8.89
CA VAL A 29 9.13 8.41 8.18
C VAL A 29 8.12 9.10 9.09
N THR A 30 7.53 10.20 8.64
CA THR A 30 6.50 10.89 9.39
C THR A 30 5.13 10.18 9.28
N PRO A 31 4.27 10.27 10.30
CA PRO A 31 2.89 9.73 10.21
C PRO A 31 2.09 10.33 9.04
N GLN A 32 2.35 11.60 8.69
CA GLN A 32 1.72 12.26 7.54
C GLN A 32 2.14 11.61 6.22
N GLN A 33 3.38 11.14 6.11
CA GLN A 33 3.85 10.41 4.94
C GLN A 33 3.13 9.07 4.79
N VAL A 34 2.92 8.35 5.89
CA VAL A 34 2.14 7.09 5.91
C VAL A 34 0.69 7.34 5.52
N ALA A 35 0.07 8.39 6.05
CA ALA A 35 -1.29 8.79 5.66
C ALA A 35 -1.40 9.09 4.16
N LYS A 36 -0.40 9.76 3.57
CA LYS A 36 -0.31 10.00 2.12
C LYS A 36 -0.22 8.69 1.33
N TRP A 37 0.57 7.72 1.80
CA TRP A 37 0.68 6.41 1.16
C TRP A 37 -0.63 5.63 1.20
N ILE A 38 -1.32 5.63 2.35
CA ILE A 38 -2.63 4.98 2.51
C ILE A 38 -3.65 5.64 1.58
N ALA A 39 -3.76 6.98 1.59
CA ALA A 39 -4.65 7.71 0.70
C ALA A 39 -4.32 7.50 -0.79
N GLY A 40 -3.04 7.28 -1.11
CA GLY A 40 -2.57 6.94 -2.45
C GLY A 40 -2.77 5.48 -2.85
N ASN A 41 -3.45 4.66 -2.03
CA ASN A 41 -3.67 3.22 -2.25
C ASN A 41 -2.37 2.43 -2.50
N TRP A 42 -1.31 2.75 -1.75
CA TRP A 42 -0.05 2.02 -1.83
C TRP A 42 -0.25 0.57 -1.34
N ILE A 43 0.52 -0.36 -1.91
CA ILE A 43 0.41 -1.80 -1.65
C ILE A 43 1.75 -2.35 -1.17
N VAL A 44 1.71 -3.44 -0.40
CA VAL A 44 2.89 -4.21 0.02
C VAL A 44 2.88 -5.54 -0.72
N VAL A 45 4.03 -5.90 -1.29
CA VAL A 45 4.25 -7.20 -1.96
C VAL A 45 5.59 -7.74 -1.49
N ASN A 46 5.57 -8.88 -0.80
CA ASN A 46 6.77 -9.51 -0.21
C ASN A 46 7.61 -8.49 0.60
N ASP A 47 6.97 -7.78 1.52
CA ASP A 47 7.57 -6.75 2.38
C ASP A 47 8.13 -5.50 1.66
N ILE A 48 7.89 -5.38 0.35
CA ILE A 48 8.27 -4.19 -0.43
C ILE A 48 7.04 -3.31 -0.65
N LEU A 49 7.19 -2.02 -0.34
CA LEU A 49 6.15 -1.01 -0.50
C LEU A 49 6.15 -0.43 -1.92
N TYR A 50 5.03 -0.53 -2.62
CA TYR A 50 4.83 -0.03 -3.99
C TYR A 50 3.80 1.09 -4.05
N SER A 51 4.04 2.02 -4.98
CA SER A 51 3.13 3.12 -5.30
C SER A 51 2.41 2.87 -6.63
N PRO A 52 1.07 2.95 -6.70
CA PRO A 52 0.36 2.97 -7.96
C PRO A 52 0.83 4.15 -8.81
N LYS A 53 1.19 3.90 -10.07
CA LYS A 53 1.65 4.94 -10.99
C LYS A 53 0.58 5.36 -11.99
N ARG A 54 0.07 4.41 -12.76
CA ARG A 54 -0.97 4.65 -13.77
C ARG A 54 -1.89 3.44 -13.81
N ARG A 55 -3.18 3.71 -14.02
CA ARG A 55 -4.14 2.68 -14.38
C ARG A 55 -3.89 2.31 -15.84
N ILE A 56 -3.70 1.03 -16.11
CA ILE A 56 -3.70 0.52 -17.48
C ILE A 56 -5.12 0.09 -17.77
N GLU A 57 -5.84 0.88 -18.56
CA GLU A 57 -7.16 0.49 -19.05
C GLU A 57 -7.00 -0.63 -20.07
N ASN A 58 -7.81 -1.68 -19.93
CA ASN A 58 -7.76 -2.79 -20.87
C ASN A 58 -8.39 -2.33 -22.19
N ALA A 59 -7.64 -2.36 -23.30
CA ALA A 59 -8.07 -1.86 -24.60
C ALA A 59 -9.38 -2.51 -25.10
N TYR A 60 -9.70 -3.72 -24.62
CA TYR A 60 -10.96 -4.42 -24.94
C TYR A 60 -12.21 -3.82 -24.27
N ARG A 61 -12.07 -2.90 -23.32
CA ARG A 61 -13.21 -2.30 -22.59
C ARG A 61 -13.76 -1.03 -23.26
N LEU A 62 -13.09 -0.54 -24.32
CA LEU A 62 -13.44 0.68 -25.06
C LEU A 62 -14.20 0.40 -26.38
N ARG A 63 -14.55 -0.86 -26.68
CA ARG A 63 -15.25 -1.27 -27.91
C ARG A 63 -16.71 -1.69 -27.71
N ASN A 64 -17.28 -1.41 -26.54
CA ASN A 64 -18.71 -1.62 -26.25
C ASN A 64 -19.39 -0.28 -26.03
#